data_AF-A0A7V5Y5F7-F1
#
_entry.id   AF-A0A7V5Y5F7-F1
#
_cell.length_a   1.000
_cell.length_b   1.000
_cell.length_c   1.000
_cell.angle_alpha   90.00
_cell.angle_beta   90.00
_cell.angle_gamma   90.00
#
_symmetry.space_group_name_H-M   'P 1'
#
loop_
_entity.id
_entity.type
_entity.pdbx_description
1 polymer ?
#
loop_
_entity_poly.entity_id
_entity_poly.type
_entity_poly.pdbx_seq_one_letter_code
_entity_poly.pdbx_strand_id
1 'polypeptide(L)' 'VDALITNFHMPRTTLLVLVCAFGGRELVLQAYQEALREGYRFLSFGDAMLIL' A
#
# COMPACT_ATOMS: atom_id res chain seq x y z
N VAL A 1 -10.57 -9.72 10.13
CA VAL A 1 -10.56 -8.95 8.87
C VAL A 1 -9.72 -9.76 7.93
N ASP A 2 -10.34 -10.25 6.87
CA ASP A 2 -9.72 -11.24 5.98
C ASP A 2 -9.16 -10.59 4.70
N ALA A 3 -9.58 -9.36 4.38
CA ALA A 3 -9.07 -8.56 3.27
C ALA A 3 -9.09 -7.06 3.61
N LEU A 4 -8.27 -6.27 2.92
CA LEU A 4 -8.15 -4.82 3.09
C LEU A 4 -8.13 -4.10 1.73
N ILE A 5 -9.01 -3.12 1.55
CA ILE A 5 -8.93 -2.13 0.45
C ILE A 5 -8.45 -0.81 1.03
N THR A 6 -7.42 -0.22 0.43
CA THR A 6 -6.82 1.03 0.89
C THR A 6 -6.10 1.76 -0.25
N ASN A 7 -5.85 3.06 -0.10
CA ASN A 7 -4.99 3.81 -1.02
C ASN A 7 -3.50 3.47 -0.80
N PHE A 8 -2.65 3.93 -1.72
CA PHE A 8 -1.20 3.97 -1.53
C PHE A 8 -0.79 5.16 -0.63
N HIS A 9 -0.14 4.84 0.49
CA HIS A 9 0.21 5.79 1.55
C HIS A 9 1.68 6.21 1.47
N MET A 10 1.99 7.46 1.78
CA MET A 10 3.38 7.92 1.78
C MET A 10 4.25 7.16 2.79
N PRO A 11 5.58 7.06 2.52
CA PRO A 11 6.54 6.54 3.49
C PRO A 11 6.44 7.27 4.83
N ARG A 12 6.66 6.53 5.93
CA ARG A 12 6.67 7.07 7.31
C ARG A 12 5.30 7.55 7.82
N THR A 13 4.20 7.02 7.30
CA THR A 13 2.86 7.23 7.84
C THR A 13 2.42 6.05 8.71
N THR A 14 1.54 6.30 9.68
CA THR A 14 0.93 5.24 10.50
C THR A 14 0.05 4.29 9.67
N LEU A 15 -0.55 4.79 8.58
CA LEU A 15 -1.31 3.97 7.64
C LEU A 15 -0.42 2.97 6.90
N LEU A 16 0.79 3.36 6.48
CA LEU A 16 1.74 2.41 5.91
C LEU A 16 2.12 1.32 6.92
N VAL A 17 2.26 1.66 8.20
CA VAL A 17 2.52 0.67 9.26
C VAL A 17 1.36 -0.32 9.39
N LEU A 18 0.10 0.15 9.36
CA LEU A 18 -1.09 -0.71 9.37
C LEU A 18 -1.10 -1.68 8.17
N VAL A 19 -0.84 -1.17 6.97
CA VAL A 19 -0.78 -2.00 5.76
C VAL A 19 0.34 -3.05 5.86
N CYS A 20 1.52 -2.67 6.35
CA CYS A 20 2.62 -3.61 6.57
C CYS A 20 2.29 -4.68 7.63
N ALA A 21 1.55 -4.31 8.68
CA ALA A 21 1.10 -5.25 9.71
C ALA A 21 0.03 -6.23 9.16
N PHE A 22 -0.79 -5.80 8.20
CA PHE A 22 -1.81 -6.62 7.57
C PHE A 22 -1.25 -7.54 6.47
N GLY A 23 -0.50 -6.99 5.52
CA GLY A 23 -0.02 -7.70 4.31
C GLY A 23 1.44 -8.15 4.34
N GLY A 24 2.15 -7.96 5.45
CA GLY A 24 3.58 -8.25 5.58
C GLY A 24 4.47 -7.16 4.98
N ARG A 25 5.49 -6.73 5.74
CA ARG A 25 6.33 -5.56 5.37
C ARG A 25 7.04 -5.73 4.02
N GLU A 26 7.66 -6.88 3.78
CA GLU A 26 8.47 -7.11 2.58
C GLU A 26 7.62 -7.11 1.31
N LEU A 27 6.51 -7.85 1.33
CA LEU A 27 5.57 -7.91 0.21
C LEU A 27 4.95 -6.54 -0.08
N VAL A 28 4.51 -5.82 0.96
CA VAL A 28 3.95 -4.48 0.81
C VAL A 28 4.99 -3.53 0.20
N LEU A 29 6.23 -3.52 0.69
CA LEU A 29 7.26 -2.62 0.14
C LEU A 29 7.63 -2.97 -1.31
N GLN A 30 7.64 -4.26 -1.67
CA GLN A 30 7.82 -4.69 -3.06
C GLN A 30 6.67 -4.21 -3.95
N ALA A 31 5.41 -4.35 -3.50
CA ALA A 31 4.25 -3.85 -4.23
C ALA A 31 4.29 -2.32 -4.41
N TYR A 32 4.82 -1.57 -3.43
CA TYR A 32 5.02 -0.12 -3.56
C TYR A 32 6.08 0.24 -4.59
N GLN A 33 7.18 -0.50 -4.65
CA GLN A 33 8.22 -0.29 -5.67
C GLN A 33 7.67 -0.57 -7.07
N GLU A 34 6.87 -1.63 -7.20
CA GLU A 34 6.19 -1.96 -8.45
C GLU A 34 5.20 -0.86 -8.87
N ALA A 35 4.35 -0.41 -7.94
CA ALA A 35 3.40 0.67 -8.19
C ALA A 35 4.09 1.97 -8.63
N LEU A 36 5.25 2.29 -8.06
CA LEU A 36 6.07 3.43 -8.51
C LEU A 36 6.61 3.23 -9.93
N ARG A 37 7.09 2.02 -10.26
CA ARG A 37 7.61 1.70 -11.60
C ARG A 37 6.53 1.81 -12.67
N GLU A 38 5.32 1.34 -12.35
CA GLU A 38 4.17 1.37 -13.26
C GLU A 38 3.43 2.72 -13.27
N GLY A 39 3.89 3.71 -12.49
CA GLY A 39 3.35 5.07 -12.53
C GLY A 39 1.99 5.23 -11.84
N TYR A 40 1.70 4.44 -10.81
CA TYR A 40 0.48 4.56 -10.02
C TYR A 40 0.42 5.91 -9.31
N ARG A 41 -0.79 6.42 -9.11
CA ARG A 41 -1.06 7.65 -8.38
C ARG A 41 -1.22 7.33 -6.90
N PHE A 42 -0.51 8.07 -6.05
CA PHE A 42 -0.52 7.87 -4.60
C PHE A 42 -1.49 8.85 -3.91
N LEU A 43 -1.73 8.67 -2.61
CA LEU A 43 -2.53 9.54 -1.72
C LEU A 43 -4.06 9.41 -1.90
N SER A 44 -4.80 10.37 -1.33
CA SER A 44 -6.24 10.32 -1.11
C SER A 44 -7.09 10.13 -2.37
N PHE A 45 -6.62 10.65 -3.52
CA PHE A 45 -7.33 10.58 -4.81
C PHE A 45 -6.57 9.77 -5.85
N GLY A 46 -5.59 8.99 -5.40
CA GLY A 46 -4.80 8.12 -6.24
C GLY A 46 -5.50 6.79 -6.51
N ASP A 47 -4.69 5.81 -6.90
CA ASP A 47 -5.12 4.45 -7.11
C ASP A 47 -5.17 3.69 -5.77
N ALA A 48 -5.78 2.50 -5.80
CA ALA A 48 -6.02 1.68 -4.63
C ALA A 48 -5.24 0.36 -4.69
N MET A 49 -5.09 -0.24 -3.53
CA MET A 49 -4.48 -1.53 -3.29
C MET A 49 -5.49 -2.41 -2.56
N LEU A 50 -5.63 -3.64 -3.05
CA LEU A 50 -6.42 -4.70 -2.43
C LEU A 50 -5.47 -5.77 -1.91
N ILE A 51 -5.61 -6.13 -0.64
CA ILE A 51 -4.88 -7.22 0.02
C ILE A 51 -5.90 -8.29 0.39
N LEU A 52 -5.63 -9.54 -0.04
CA LEU A 52 -6.46 -10.73 0.11
C LEU A 52 -5.74 -11.81 0.93
#